data_AF-A0A523Y5G2-F1
#
_entry.id   AF-A0A523Y5G2-F1
#
_cell.length_a   1.000
_cell.length_b   1.000
_cell.length_c   1.000
_cell.angle_alpha   90.00
_cell.angle_beta   90.00
_cell.angle_gamma   90.00
#
_symmetry.space_group_name_H-M   'P 1'
#
loop_
_entity.id
_entity.type
_entity.pdbx_description
1 polymer ?
#
loop_
_entity_poly.entity_id
_entity_poly.type
_entity_poly.pdbx_seq_one_letter_code
_entity_poly.pdbx_strand_id
1 'polypeptide(L)' 'LSEFIDDDHKDKWAHIDIAGPAFVEHAWGENPYGASGAGVRMMIRLIEKIVRSEGK' A
#
# COMPACT_ATOMS: atom_id res chain seq x y z
N LEU A 1 1.78 3.60 -16.51
CA LEU A 1 2.66 3.89 -15.33
C LEU A 1 4.04 3.27 -15.49
N SER A 2 4.15 1.96 -15.74
CA SER A 2 5.46 1.29 -15.92
C SER A 2 6.31 1.86 -17.05
N GLU A 3 5.69 2.44 -18.08
CA GLU A 3 6.37 3.16 -19.17
C GLU A 3 7.19 4.39 -18.71
N PHE A 4 6.95 4.87 -17.48
CA PHE A 4 7.66 6.01 -16.87
C PHE A 4 8.69 5.60 -15.83
N ILE A 5 8.97 4.29 -15.68
CA ILE A 5 9.95 3.76 -14.73
C ILE A 5 11.18 3.29 -15.52
N ASP A 6 12.34 3.84 -15.20
CA ASP A 6 13.62 3.45 -15.81
C ASP A 6 14.04 2.02 -15.44
N ASP A 7 14.96 1.46 -16.21
CA ASP A 7 15.42 0.08 -16.03
C ASP A 7 16.09 -0.17 -14.66
N ASP A 8 16.74 0.84 -14.07
CA ASP A 8 17.44 0.72 -12.78
C ASP A 8 16.48 0.61 -11.58
N HIS A 9 15.22 1.03 -11.77
CA HIS A 9 14.20 1.06 -10.72
C HIS A 9 13.04 0.08 -10.93
N LYS A 10 12.97 -0.64 -12.05
CA LYS A 10 11.87 -1.57 -12.38
C LYS A 10 11.61 -2.60 -11.27
N ASP A 11 12.66 -3.16 -10.67
CA ASP A 11 12.54 -4.17 -9.61
C ASP A 11 12.37 -3.59 -8.20
N LYS A 12 12.39 -2.26 -8.07
CA LYS A 12 12.28 -1.54 -6.79
C LYS A 12 10.99 -0.71 -6.68
N TRP A 13 10.13 -0.77 -7.69
CA TRP A 13 8.91 0.00 -7.76
C TRP A 13 7.66 -0.89 -7.69
N ALA A 14 6.65 -0.44 -6.97
CA ALA A 14 5.35 -1.10 -6.90
C ALA A 14 4.22 -0.07 -6.99
N HIS A 15 3.25 -0.34 -7.85
CA HIS A 15 1.99 0.39 -7.89
C HIS A 15 0.93 -0.38 -7.11
N ILE A 16 0.25 0.31 -6.19
CA ILE A 16 -0.82 -0.26 -5.37
C ILE A 16 -2.08 0.55 -5.63
N ASP A 17 -3.00 -0.05 -6.37
CA ASP A 17 -4.32 0.53 -6.63
C ASP A 17 -5.25 0.24 -5.43
N ILE A 18 -5.84 1.30 -4.87
CA ILE A 18 -6.71 1.25 -3.69
C ILE A 18 -8.14 1.68 -3.99
N ALA A 19 -8.53 1.83 -5.26
CA ALA A 19 -9.82 2.42 -5.64
C ALA A 19 -11.02 1.76 -4.94
N GLY A 20 -11.02 0.42 -4.85
CA GLY A 20 -12.07 -0.35 -4.18
C GLY A 20 -12.12 -0.13 -2.66
N PRO A 21 -11.06 -0.47 -1.91
CA PRO A 21 -11.12 -0.40 -0.45
C PRO A 21 -11.03 1.03 0.10
N ALA A 22 -10.59 2.03 -0.65
CA ALA A 22 -10.41 3.40 -0.15
C ALA A 22 -11.69 4.02 0.42
N PHE A 23 -12.85 3.72 -0.19
CA PHE A 23 -14.16 4.14 0.26
C PHE A 23 -15.20 3.05 0.02
N VAL A 24 -16.00 2.71 1.03
CA VAL A 24 -17.00 1.65 0.94
C VAL A 24 -18.35 2.12 1.47
N GLU A 25 -19.43 1.77 0.77
CA GLU A 25 -20.80 2.18 1.12
C GLU A 25 -21.47 1.26 2.16
N HIS A 26 -20.68 0.49 2.91
CA HIS A 26 -21.14 -0.36 4.00
C HIS A 26 -20.01 -0.56 5.02
N ALA A 27 -20.37 -0.92 6.25
CA ALA A 27 -19.38 -1.31 7.26
C ALA A 27 -18.83 -2.71 6.95
N TRP A 28 -17.52 -2.90 7.12
CA TRP A 28 -16.85 -4.21 6.93
C TRP A 28 -15.65 -4.36 7.87
N GLY A 29 -15.62 -5.46 8.63
CA GLY A 29 -14.59 -5.66 9.67
C GLY A 29 -14.57 -4.50 10.66
N GLU A 30 -13.42 -3.85 10.80
CA GLU A 30 -13.21 -2.69 11.67
C GLU A 30 -13.46 -1.33 10.98
N ASN A 31 -13.77 -1.34 9.68
CA ASN A 31 -13.92 -0.11 8.91
C ASN A 31 -15.39 0.31 8.84
N PRO A 32 -15.72 1.57 9.18
CA PRO A 32 -17.09 2.09 9.07
C PRO A 32 -17.49 2.34 7.61
N TYR A 33 -18.76 2.71 7.40
CA TYR A 33 -19.21 3.31 6.15
C TYR A 33 -18.33 4.51 5.79
N GLY A 34 -17.92 4.61 4.53
CA GLY A 34 -17.14 5.69 3.98
C GLY A 34 -15.65 5.37 3.87
N ALA A 35 -14.80 6.33 4.22
CA ALA A 35 -13.35 6.21 4.07
C ALA A 35 -12.77 5.17 5.04
N SER A 36 -11.94 4.24 4.52
CA SER A 36 -11.36 3.15 5.31
C SER A 36 -9.91 3.39 5.77
N GLY A 37 -9.21 4.35 5.15
CA GLY A 37 -7.76 4.50 5.34
C GLY A 37 -6.92 3.37 4.72
N ALA A 38 -7.45 2.69 3.69
CA ALA A 38 -6.75 1.65 2.94
C ALA A 38 -5.33 2.10 2.52
N GLY A 39 -4.35 1.22 2.74
CA GLY A 39 -2.94 1.47 2.44
C GLY A 39 -2.11 1.92 3.66
N VAL A 40 -2.67 2.64 4.63
CA VAL A 40 -1.89 3.20 5.75
C VAL A 40 -1.19 2.11 6.58
N ARG A 41 -1.95 1.14 7.09
CA ARG A 41 -1.38 0.03 7.88
C ARG A 41 -0.42 -0.83 7.06
N MET A 42 -0.72 -1.05 5.79
CA MET A 42 0.13 -1.83 4.89
C MET A 42 1.49 -1.16 4.69
N MET A 43 1.51 0.15 4.42
CA MET A 43 2.76 0.91 4.23
C MET A 43 3.61 0.96 5.49
N ILE A 44 2.99 1.18 6.66
CA ILE A 44 3.73 1.15 7.94
C ILE A 44 4.39 -0.22 8.14
N ARG A 45 3.65 -1.31 7.93
CA ARG A 45 4.18 -2.68 8.05
C ARG A 45 5.28 -2.99 7.04
N LEU A 46 5.17 -2.48 5.82
CA LEU A 46 6.21 -2.62 4.81
C LEU A 46 7.51 -1.92 5.24
N ILE A 47 7.42 -0.66 5.66
CA ILE A 47 8.58 0.11 6.12
C ILE A 47 9.22 -0.55 7.34
N GLU A 48 8.42 -0.97 8.34
CA GLU A 48 8.91 -1.74 9.49
C GLU A 48 9.69 -2.99 9.08
N LYS A 49 9.19 -3.73 8.08
CA LYS A 49 9.86 -4.93 7.57
C LYS A 49 11.16 -4.62 6.87
N ILE A 50 11.19 -3.59 6.02
CA ILE A 50 12.40 -3.14 5.31
C ILE A 50 13.50 -2.78 6.31
N VAL A 51 13.17 -1.94 7.29
CA VAL A 51 14.12 -1.53 8.35
C VAL A 51 14.63 -2.73 9.15
N ARG A 52 13.77 -3.72 9.45
CA ARG A 52 14.16 -4.93 10.18
C ARG A 52 14.98 -5.90 9.35
N SER A 53 14.81 -5.94 8.03
CA SER A 53 15.60 -6.81 7.15
C SER A 53 17.02 -6.31 6.94
N GLU A 54 17.28 -5.00 7.06
CA GLU A 54 18.63 -4.42 6.93
C GLU A 54 19.51 -4.62 8.18
N GLY A 55 18.94 -5.11 9.29
CA GLY A 55 19.66 -5.42 10.53
C GLY A 55 20.09 -6.89 10.69
N LYS A 56 20.05 -7.68 9.62
CA LYS A 56 20.53 -9.07 9.57
C LYS A 56 21.69 -9.23 8.58
#